data_AF-A0A7S2TIA2-F1
#
_entry.id   AF-A0A7S2TIA2-F1
#
_cell.length_a   1.000
_cell.length_b   1.000
_cell.length_c   1.000
_cell.angle_alpha   90.00
_cell.angle_beta   90.00
_cell.angle_gamma   90.00
#
_symmetry.space_group_name_H-M   'P 1'
#
loop_
_entity.id
_entity.type
_entity.pdbx_description
1 polymer ?
#
loop_
_entity_poly.entity_id
_entity_poly.type
_entity_poly.pdbx_seq_one_letter_code
_entity_poly.pdbx_strand_id
1 'polypeptide(L)'
;EATGWIHEESKESYIQRSIEKFRQQLHSPDHVLLSATRARSEFGMTRKELNKITPARRREDVDGEGLVEEQYWLPDIVAMARISSSEDMMLERYRHYLESGRQDGMRRSKIYGFNQMQKGQNTTW
;
A
#
# COMPACT_ATOMS: atom_id res chain seq x y z
N GLU A 1 -11.17 26.89 34.73
CA GLU A 1 -10.70 25.48 34.64
C GLU A 1 -10.79 25.02 33.18
N ALA A 2 -9.85 24.15 32.78
CA ALA A 2 -9.73 23.43 31.50
C ALA A 2 -9.48 24.24 30.20
N THR A 3 -8.20 24.60 29.98
CA THR A 3 -7.66 24.80 28.62
C THR A 3 -7.52 23.44 27.93
N GLY A 4 -8.45 23.12 27.04
CA GLY A 4 -8.36 21.97 26.15
C GLY A 4 -7.28 22.20 25.10
N TRP A 5 -6.05 21.79 25.39
CA TRP A 5 -5.00 21.70 24.39
C TRP A 5 -5.37 20.59 23.40
N ILE A 6 -6.02 20.96 22.30
CA ILE A 6 -6.09 20.09 21.13
C ILE A 6 -4.65 19.89 20.68
N HIS A 7 -4.07 18.73 20.96
CA HIS A 7 -2.77 18.34 20.43
C HIS A 7 -2.90 18.28 18.91
N GLU A 8 -2.53 19.36 18.25
CA GLU A 8 -2.37 19.38 16.80
C GLU A 8 -1.15 18.52 16.48
N GLU A 9 -1.41 17.25 16.23
CA GLU A 9 -0.36 16.30 15.94
C GLU A 9 0.32 16.66 14.62
N SER A 10 1.65 16.77 14.66
CA SER A 10 2.42 17.09 13.46
C SER A 10 2.27 15.99 12.40
N LYS A 11 2.30 16.39 11.11
CA LYS A 11 2.25 15.46 9.97
C LYS A 11 3.30 14.34 10.08
N GLU A 12 4.49 14.68 10.58
CA GLU A 12 5.59 13.73 10.74
C GLU A 12 5.28 12.68 11.81
N SER A 13 4.69 13.09 12.94
CA SER A 13 4.27 12.17 14.01
C SER A 13 3.21 11.18 13.55
N TYR A 14 2.26 11.61 12.70
CA TYR A 14 1.27 10.72 12.10
C TYR A 14 1.91 9.70 11.14
N ILE A 15 2.81 10.17 10.27
CA ILE A 15 3.50 9.30 9.29
C ILE A 15 4.34 8.26 10.03
N GLN A 16 5.11 8.66 11.03
CA GLN A 16 5.95 7.77 11.81
C GLN A 16 5.13 6.67 12.50
N ARG A 17 4.03 7.03 13.18
CA ARG A 17 3.14 6.05 13.83
C ARG A 17 2.47 5.12 12.82
N SER A 18 2.12 5.63 11.64
CA SER A 18 1.51 4.83 10.59
C SER A 18 2.50 3.83 9.99
N ILE A 19 3.75 4.25 9.76
CA ILE A 19 4.84 3.37 9.32
C ILE A 19 5.11 2.28 10.36
N GLU A 20 5.13 2.62 11.64
CA GLU A 20 5.37 1.65 12.71
C GLU A 20 4.25 0.60 12.79
N LYS A 21 2.99 1.02 12.67
CA LYS A 21 1.85 0.09 12.56
C LYS A 21 1.95 -0.80 11.32
N PHE A 22 2.31 -0.23 10.18
CA PHE A 22 2.49 -0.99 8.95
C PHE A 22 3.63 -2.01 9.09
N ARG A 23 4.75 -1.64 9.72
CA ARG A 23 5.84 -2.56 10.05
C ARG A 23 5.34 -3.71 10.94
N GLN A 24 4.57 -3.42 11.97
CA GLN A 24 3.97 -4.46 12.82
C GLN A 24 3.07 -5.41 12.01
N GLN A 25 2.26 -4.88 11.09
CA GLN A 25 1.42 -5.70 10.20
C GLN A 25 2.23 -6.57 9.24
N LEU A 26 3.40 -6.12 8.79
CA LEU A 26 4.28 -6.98 8.00
C LEU A 26 4.75 -8.18 8.83
N HIS A 27 5.06 -8.00 10.11
CA HIS A 27 5.54 -9.07 11.00
C HIS A 27 4.43 -9.97 11.55
N SER A 28 3.30 -9.39 11.93
CA SER A 28 2.16 -10.06 12.53
C SER A 28 0.87 -9.56 11.87
N PRO A 29 0.55 -10.03 10.65
CA PRO A 29 -0.61 -9.57 9.91
C PRO A 29 -1.91 -10.00 10.61
N ASP A 30 -2.78 -9.03 10.89
CA ASP A 30 -4.12 -9.30 11.39
C ASP A 30 -4.93 -10.08 10.35
N HIS A 31 -5.90 -10.87 10.81
CA HIS A 31 -6.83 -11.58 9.93
C HIS A 31 -7.96 -10.65 9.46
N VAL A 32 -7.58 -9.66 8.65
CA VAL A 32 -8.49 -8.68 8.05
C VAL A 32 -8.52 -8.82 6.54
N LEU A 33 -9.66 -8.45 5.95
CA LEU A 33 -9.84 -8.42 4.51
C LEU A 33 -9.42 -7.07 3.94
N LEU A 34 -8.66 -7.11 2.85
CA LEU A 34 -8.21 -5.94 2.10
C LEU A 34 -8.67 -6.06 0.65
N SER A 35 -9.14 -4.94 0.09
CA SER A 35 -9.46 -4.90 -1.34
C SER A 35 -8.20 -4.93 -2.20
N ALA A 36 -8.33 -5.40 -3.44
CA ALA A 36 -7.27 -5.35 -4.43
C ALA A 36 -6.64 -3.94 -4.53
N THR A 37 -7.46 -2.89 -4.50
CA THR A 37 -7.00 -1.50 -4.61
C THR A 37 -6.10 -1.10 -3.44
N ARG A 38 -6.47 -1.47 -2.20
CA ARG A 38 -5.63 -1.19 -1.02
C ARG A 38 -4.35 -2.02 -1.05
N ALA A 39 -4.42 -3.31 -1.41
CA ALA A 39 -3.24 -4.16 -1.54
C ALA A 39 -2.21 -3.58 -2.53
N ARG A 40 -2.66 -3.06 -3.67
CA ARG A 40 -1.79 -2.44 -4.68
C ARG A 40 -1.18 -1.12 -4.19
N SER A 41 -1.97 -0.31 -3.49
CA SER A 41 -1.54 1.02 -3.05
C SER A 41 -0.60 0.96 -1.86
N GLU A 42 -0.93 0.14 -0.86
CA GLU A 42 -0.19 0.07 0.42
C GLU A 42 0.98 -0.91 0.35
N PHE A 43 0.79 -2.08 -0.26
CA PHE A 43 1.80 -3.15 -0.32
C PHE A 43 2.53 -3.19 -1.67
N GLY A 44 2.20 -2.28 -2.60
CA GLY A 44 2.84 -2.21 -3.91
C GLY A 44 2.54 -3.41 -4.81
N MET A 45 1.53 -4.21 -4.48
CA MET A 45 1.20 -5.41 -5.25
C MET A 45 0.80 -5.04 -6.68
N THR A 46 1.17 -5.90 -7.62
CA THR A 46 0.68 -5.85 -8.99
C THR A 46 -0.58 -6.70 -9.13
N ARG A 47 -1.38 -6.41 -10.16
CA ARG A 47 -2.54 -7.26 -10.51
C ARG A 47 -2.12 -8.72 -10.77
N LYS A 48 -0.95 -8.93 -11.36
CA LYS A 48 -0.44 -10.29 -11.64
C LYS A 48 -0.12 -11.05 -10.36
N GLU A 49 0.37 -10.39 -9.33
CA GLU A 49 0.63 -11.03 -8.04
C GLU A 49 -0.67 -11.30 -7.28
N LEU A 50 -1.62 -10.37 -7.29
CA LEU A 50 -2.94 -10.60 -6.69
C LEU A 50 -3.69 -11.77 -7.34
N ASN A 51 -3.59 -11.92 -8.65
CA ASN A 51 -4.19 -13.07 -9.36
C ASN A 51 -3.59 -14.44 -8.95
N LYS A 52 -2.44 -14.46 -8.25
CA LYS A 52 -1.85 -15.69 -7.69
C LYS A 52 -2.44 -16.05 -6.32
N ILE A 53 -3.12 -15.11 -5.68
CA ILE A 53 -3.82 -15.31 -4.41
C ILE A 53 -5.28 -15.63 -4.73
N THR A 54 -5.85 -16.63 -4.06
CA THR A 54 -7.29 -16.87 -4.13
C THR A 54 -8.03 -15.78 -3.34
N PRO A 55 -8.96 -15.03 -3.96
CA PRO A 55 -9.75 -14.05 -3.23
C PRO A 55 -10.56 -14.72 -2.12
N ALA A 56 -10.54 -14.12 -0.92
CA ALA A 56 -11.30 -14.59 0.21
C ALA A 56 -12.79 -14.23 0.09
N ARG A 57 -13.08 -13.09 -0.55
CA ARG A 57 -14.45 -12.65 -0.83
C ARG A 57 -14.52 -11.93 -2.16
N ARG A 58 -15.63 -12.14 -2.87
CA ARG A 58 -16.06 -11.34 -4.01
C ARG A 58 -17.30 -10.59 -3.60
N ARG A 59 -17.27 -9.27 -3.70
CA ARG A 59 -18.43 -8.41 -3.50
C ARG A 59 -18.87 -7.90 -4.86
N GLU A 60 -20.09 -8.22 -5.24
CA GLU A 60 -20.74 -7.59 -6.38
C GLU A 60 -21.29 -6.25 -5.92
N ASP A 61 -20.97 -5.18 -6.65
CA ASP A 61 -21.58 -3.88 -6.41
C ASP A 61 -23.09 -3.97 -6.66
N VAL A 62 -23.86 -3.55 -5.64
CA VAL A 62 -25.33 -3.64 -5.63
C VAL A 62 -25.96 -2.70 -6.67
N ASP A 63 -25.18 -1.73 -7.18
CA ASP A 63 -25.61 -0.68 -8.09
C ASP A 63 -25.67 -1.14 -9.57
N GLY A 64 -25.53 -2.44 -9.85
CA GLY A 64 -25.82 -3.02 -11.17
C GLY A 64 -24.76 -2.81 -12.25
N GLU A 65 -23.63 -2.16 -11.92
CA GLU A 65 -22.49 -1.93 -12.83
C GLU A 65 -21.62 -3.18 -13.05
N GLY A 66 -21.92 -4.31 -12.37
CA GLY A 66 -21.19 -5.57 -12.54
C GLY A 66 -19.73 -5.54 -12.07
N LEU A 67 -19.33 -4.51 -11.32
CA LEU A 67 -18.01 -4.42 -10.70
C LEU A 67 -17.93 -5.42 -9.54
N VAL A 68 -17.07 -6.42 -9.71
CA VAL A 68 -16.74 -7.39 -8.66
C VAL A 68 -15.51 -6.88 -7.92
N GLU A 69 -15.70 -6.43 -6.69
CA GLU A 69 -14.59 -6.10 -5.80
C GLU A 69 -14.09 -7.38 -5.13
N GLU A 70 -12.85 -7.76 -5.45
CA GLU A 70 -12.15 -8.87 -4.81
C GLU A 70 -11.45 -8.39 -3.53
N GLN A 71 -11.65 -9.16 -2.45
CA GLN A 71 -11.00 -8.95 -1.16
C GLN A 71 -10.16 -10.17 -0.80
N TYR A 72 -9.01 -9.90 -0.20
CA TYR A 72 -7.95 -10.86 0.10
C TYR A 72 -7.59 -10.77 1.58
N TRP A 73 -7.15 -11.88 2.17
CA TRP A 73 -6.62 -11.86 3.52
C TRP A 73 -5.29 -11.10 3.57
N LEU A 74 -5.13 -10.23 4.56
CA LEU A 74 -3.89 -9.49 4.79
C LEU A 74 -2.66 -10.42 4.93
N PRO A 75 -2.71 -11.55 5.65
CA PRO A 75 -1.60 -12.49 5.71
C PRO A 75 -1.12 -12.98 4.34
N ASP A 76 -2.05 -13.26 3.41
CA ASP A 76 -1.71 -13.73 2.06
C ASP A 76 -1.08 -12.62 1.22
N ILE A 77 -1.59 -11.39 1.35
CA ILE A 77 -1.00 -10.19 0.74
C ILE A 77 0.43 -10.01 1.23
N VAL A 78 0.66 -10.07 2.54
CA VAL A 78 1.98 -9.88 3.16
C VAL A 78 2.93 -11.00 2.74
N ALA A 79 2.47 -12.25 2.73
CA ALA A 79 3.26 -13.39 2.26
C ALA A 79 3.70 -13.20 0.80
N MET A 80 2.80 -12.78 -0.09
CA MET A 80 3.13 -12.52 -1.48
C MET A 80 4.04 -11.31 -1.68
N ALA A 81 3.80 -10.22 -0.96
CA ALA A 81 4.62 -9.01 -1.04
C ALA A 81 6.07 -9.27 -0.59
N ARG A 82 6.25 -10.11 0.45
CA ARG A 82 7.57 -10.54 0.92
C ARG A 82 8.35 -11.37 -0.10
N ILE A 83 7.68 -12.05 -1.04
CA ILE A 83 8.35 -12.79 -2.12
C ILE A 83 8.96 -11.82 -3.14
N SER A 84 8.32 -10.68 -3.39
CA SER A 84 8.70 -9.76 -4.47
C SER A 84 9.40 -8.49 -4.02
N SER A 85 9.38 -8.14 -2.73
CA SER A 85 9.95 -6.91 -2.20
C SER A 85 10.56 -7.11 -0.80
N SER A 86 11.63 -6.36 -0.52
CA SER A 86 12.17 -6.28 0.85
C SER A 86 11.27 -5.44 1.75
N GLU A 87 11.40 -5.63 3.07
CA GLU A 87 10.67 -4.81 4.06
C GLU A 87 10.95 -3.32 3.89
N ASP A 88 12.21 -2.93 3.69
CA ASP A 88 12.58 -1.52 3.51
C ASP A 88 11.91 -0.90 2.28
N MET A 89 11.83 -1.63 1.17
CA MET A 89 11.13 -1.16 -0.04
C MET A 89 9.62 -1.01 0.20
N MET A 90 9.01 -1.91 0.98
CA MET A 90 7.59 -1.81 1.35
C MET A 90 7.33 -0.60 2.26
N LEU A 91 8.21 -0.36 3.23
CA LEU A 91 8.12 0.79 4.14
C LEU A 91 8.31 2.12 3.41
N GLU A 92 9.29 2.22 2.50
CA GLU A 92 9.53 3.41 1.69
C GLU A 92 8.32 3.72 0.78
N ARG A 93 7.75 2.69 0.12
CA ARG A 93 6.55 2.86 -0.69
C ARG A 93 5.36 3.31 0.14
N TYR A 94 5.16 2.71 1.31
CA TYR A 94 4.06 3.09 2.20
C TYR A 94 4.22 4.52 2.72
N ARG A 95 5.45 4.94 3.05
CA ARG A 95 5.77 6.34 3.36
C ARG A 95 5.38 7.27 2.22
N HIS A 96 5.78 6.97 0.98
CA HIS A 96 5.38 7.75 -0.18
C HIS A 96 3.87 7.80 -0.38
N TYR A 97 3.16 6.69 -0.15
CA TYR A 97 1.70 6.65 -0.19
C TYR A 97 1.06 7.61 0.84
N LEU A 98 1.57 7.63 2.08
CA LEU A 98 1.09 8.54 3.12
C LEU A 98 1.40 10.02 2.78
N GLU A 99 2.57 10.26 2.20
CA GLU A 99 3.00 11.61 1.78
C GLU A 99 2.21 12.11 0.58
N SER A 100 1.90 11.25 -0.40
CA SER A 100 1.14 11.58 -1.62
C SER A 100 -0.37 11.66 -1.38
N GLY A 101 -0.92 10.81 -0.51
CA GLY A 101 -2.35 10.73 -0.21
C GLY A 101 -2.95 12.00 0.39
N ARG A 102 -2.12 12.93 0.90
CA ARG A 102 -2.55 14.25 1.37
C ARG A 102 -2.42 15.38 0.34
N GLN A 103 -1.78 15.16 -0.81
CA GLN A 103 -1.73 16.13 -1.91
C GLN A 103 -2.81 15.89 -2.97
N ASP A 104 -3.45 14.71 -2.97
CA ASP A 104 -4.27 14.22 -4.08
C ASP A 104 -5.79 14.19 -3.84
N GLY A 105 -6.34 15.34 -3.45
CA GLY A 105 -7.56 15.78 -4.11
C GLY A 105 -7.35 16.14 -5.60
N MET A 106 -6.10 16.13 -6.12
CA MET A 106 -5.78 16.77 -7.40
C MET A 106 -4.84 16.06 -8.39
N ARG A 107 -4.10 14.98 -8.08
CA ARG A 107 -3.21 14.31 -9.06
C ARG A 107 -3.10 12.79 -8.90
N ARG A 108 -4.25 12.10 -8.85
CA ARG A 108 -4.37 10.70 -9.31
C ARG A 108 -3.83 10.57 -10.74
N SER A 109 -2.53 10.33 -10.91
CA SER A 109 -1.83 9.78 -12.09
C SER A 109 -0.40 10.31 -12.12
N LYS A 110 0.55 9.58 -11.49
CA LYS A 110 1.97 9.49 -11.94
C LYS A 110 2.90 8.70 -10.99
N ILE A 111 2.42 8.06 -9.93
CA ILE A 111 3.26 7.23 -9.04
C ILE A 111 3.12 5.73 -9.38
N TYR A 112 3.23 5.39 -10.66
CA TYR A 112 3.56 4.03 -11.11
C TYR A 112 4.64 4.14 -12.18
N GLY A 113 5.87 4.39 -11.73
CA GLY A 113 7.04 4.55 -12.57
C GLY A 113 8.37 4.42 -11.82
N PHE A 114 8.38 3.75 -10.65
CA PHE A 114 9.63 3.52 -9.91
C PHE A 114 10.31 2.24 -10.42
N ASN A 115 11.21 2.46 -11.39
CA ASN A 115 12.28 1.60 -11.90
C ASN A 115 11.96 0.29 -12.66
N GLN A 116 11.76 0.44 -13.98
CA GLN A 116 12.55 -0.34 -14.94
C GLN A 116 13.55 0.62 -15.59
N MET A 117 14.85 0.48 -15.26
CA MET A 117 16.05 0.81 -16.07
C MET A 117 17.23 1.16 -15.15
N GLN A 118 17.93 0.14 -14.66
CA GLN A 118 19.38 0.20 -14.62
C GLN A 118 19.91 -0.80 -15.65
N LYS A 119 19.96 -0.37 -16.91
CA LYS A 119 20.81 -1.01 -17.91
C LYS A 119 21.98 -0.07 -18.19
N GLY A 120 23.15 -0.52 -17.75
CA GLY A 120 24.50 -0.20 -18.17
C GLY A 120 24.75 1.14 -18.84
N GLN A 121 25.43 2.03 -18.11
CA GLN A 121 26.39 2.93 -18.74
C GLN A 121 27.80 2.33 -18.66
N ASN A 122 28.58 2.62 -19.69
CA ASN A 122 30.00 2.37 -19.93
C ASN A 122 30.41 0.99 -20.44
N THR A 123 30.67 0.93 -21.75
CA THR A 123 32.07 1.00 -22.23
C THR A 123 32.10 1.59 -23.65
N THR A 124 32.75 2.75 -23.75
CA THR A 124 33.37 3.29 -24.96
C THR A 124 34.71 2.58 -25.15
N TRP A 125 35.00 2.08 -26.35
CA TRP A 125 36.24 2.15 -27.14
C TRP A 125 36.05 1.34 -28.41
#